data_AF-A0AAD0AKU7-F1
#
_entry.id   AF-A0AAD0AKU7-F1
#
_cell.length_a   1.000
_cell.length_b   1.000
_cell.length_c   1.000
_cell.angle_alpha   90.00
_cell.angle_beta   90.00
_cell.angle_gamma   90.00
#
_symmetry.space_group_name_H-M   'P 1'
#
loop_
_entity.id
_entity.type
_entity.pdbx_description
1 polymer ?
#
loop_
_entity_poly.entity_id
_entity_poly.type
_entity_poly.pdbx_seq_one_letter_code
_entity_poly.pdbx_strand_id
1 'polypeptide(L)'
;MERINPLKKNSLALESAIKKAFEEAKIEKFNFYRSYIQPENLENRIKNSTNKENKFPFVIIRPVKSIQKAKGGFTTKVATFLIRLGTENKDYEEGFYEIAGIAEYLIAYFTKYSSATQKKDGFSYSIDLENIESYLNEEITGGDYWVYDILLQLNIPSVPHTAYLEESEKGISKEKEEKWQD
;
A
#
# COMPACT_ATOMS: atom_id res chain seq x y z
N MET A 1 -18.97 12.12 -7.75
CA MET A 1 -17.62 11.66 -7.42
C MET A 1 -17.73 10.27 -6.85
N GLU A 2 -17.06 9.29 -7.45
CA GLU A 2 -16.98 7.92 -6.91
C GLU A 2 -16.44 7.98 -5.47
N ARG A 3 -17.11 7.31 -4.52
CA ARG A 3 -16.65 7.19 -3.13
C ARG A 3 -15.37 6.33 -3.10
N ILE A 4 -14.21 6.94 -3.35
CA ILE A 4 -12.94 6.21 -3.35
C ILE A 4 -12.56 5.88 -1.91
N ASN A 5 -12.51 4.59 -1.59
CA ASN A 5 -12.02 4.08 -0.30
C ASN A 5 -10.64 4.68 0.03
N PRO A 6 -10.44 5.36 1.18
CA PRO A 6 -9.17 5.99 1.53
C PRO A 6 -7.96 5.05 1.54
N LEU A 7 -8.15 3.76 1.87
CA LEU A 7 -7.07 2.77 1.82
C LEU A 7 -6.67 2.45 0.37
N LYS A 8 -7.65 2.41 -0.55
CA LYS A 8 -7.40 2.29 -2.00
C LYS A 8 -6.62 3.48 -2.52
N LYS A 9 -7.02 4.65 -2.07
CA LYS A 9 -6.40 5.92 -2.42
C LYS A 9 -4.91 5.94 -2.01
N ASN A 10 -4.61 5.57 -0.76
CA ASN A 10 -3.25 5.56 -0.24
C ASN A 10 -2.38 4.45 -0.85
N SER A 11 -2.97 3.29 -1.15
CA SER A 11 -2.26 2.22 -1.88
C SER A 11 -1.78 2.67 -3.26
N LEU A 12 -2.60 3.43 -3.99
CA LEU A 12 -2.22 4.00 -5.30
C LEU A 12 -1.07 5.01 -5.16
N ALA A 13 -1.15 5.85 -4.14
CA ALA A 13 -0.13 6.85 -3.87
C ALA A 13 1.23 6.21 -3.52
N LEU A 14 1.22 5.15 -2.71
CA LEU A 14 2.41 4.34 -2.42
C LEU A 14 2.95 3.67 -3.69
N GLU A 15 2.08 3.09 -4.53
CA GLU A 15 2.51 2.49 -5.81
C GLU A 15 3.24 3.51 -6.69
N SER A 16 2.71 4.72 -6.82
CA SER A 16 3.35 5.80 -7.56
C SER A 16 4.68 6.22 -6.95
N ALA A 17 4.79 6.28 -5.62
CA ALA A 17 6.04 6.62 -4.94
C ALA A 17 7.12 5.54 -5.15
N ILE A 18 6.76 4.26 -5.04
CA ILE A 18 7.69 3.14 -5.28
C ILE A 18 8.17 3.14 -6.72
N LYS A 19 7.28 3.38 -7.70
CA LYS A 19 7.66 3.48 -9.11
C LYS A 19 8.67 4.60 -9.36
N LYS A 20 8.48 5.77 -8.76
CA LYS A 20 9.46 6.88 -8.83
C LYS A 20 10.80 6.48 -8.20
N ALA A 21 10.77 5.84 -7.03
CA ALA A 21 11.97 5.33 -6.38
C ALA A 21 12.73 4.33 -7.27
N PHE A 22 12.02 3.40 -7.88
CA PHE A 22 12.61 2.41 -8.79
C PHE A 22 13.20 3.06 -10.03
N GLU A 23 12.53 4.06 -10.61
CA GLU A 23 13.06 4.84 -11.73
C GLU A 23 14.35 5.59 -11.34
N GLU A 24 14.38 6.24 -10.16
CA GLU A 24 15.57 6.94 -9.63
C GLU A 24 16.75 5.98 -9.40
N ALA A 25 16.49 4.76 -8.94
CA ALA A 25 17.51 3.72 -8.71
C ALA A 25 17.85 2.88 -9.94
N LYS A 26 17.15 3.07 -11.08
CA LYS A 26 17.24 2.20 -12.27
C LYS A 26 16.92 0.72 -11.97
N ILE A 27 15.97 0.50 -11.05
CA ILE A 27 15.40 -0.82 -10.77
C ILE A 27 14.31 -1.08 -11.81
N GLU A 28 14.50 -2.08 -12.66
CA GLU A 28 13.59 -2.35 -13.78
C GLU A 28 12.79 -3.65 -13.60
N LYS A 29 11.75 -3.83 -14.42
CA LYS A 29 11.05 -5.11 -14.67
C LYS A 29 10.25 -5.70 -13.50
N PHE A 30 9.99 -4.93 -12.43
CA PHE A 30 9.08 -5.35 -11.36
C PHE A 30 7.60 -5.24 -11.77
N ASN A 31 6.85 -6.32 -11.55
CA ASN A 31 5.41 -6.36 -11.72
C ASN A 31 4.69 -5.82 -10.47
N PHE A 32 3.80 -4.85 -10.63
CA PHE A 32 3.08 -4.26 -9.51
C PHE A 32 1.68 -4.87 -9.34
N TYR A 33 1.41 -5.37 -8.14
CA TYR A 33 0.13 -5.95 -7.77
C TYR A 33 -0.48 -5.23 -6.56
N ARG A 34 -1.79 -5.00 -6.62
CA ARG A 34 -2.58 -4.46 -5.50
C ARG A 34 -3.47 -5.56 -4.94
N SER A 35 -3.34 -5.86 -3.65
CA SER A 35 -4.11 -6.93 -3.02
C SER A 35 -5.41 -6.40 -2.41
N TYR A 36 -6.49 -6.42 -3.19
CA TYR A 36 -7.85 -6.71 -2.68
C TYR A 36 -8.18 -8.21 -2.77
N ILE A 37 -7.25 -8.99 -3.32
CA ILE A 37 -7.38 -10.42 -3.54
C ILE A 37 -7.23 -11.08 -2.17
N GLN A 38 -8.22 -11.90 -1.79
CA GLN A 38 -8.17 -12.67 -0.55
C GLN A 38 -6.82 -13.41 -0.44
N PRO A 39 -6.20 -13.48 0.76
CA PRO A 39 -4.88 -14.10 0.95
C PRO A 39 -4.76 -15.50 0.32
N GLU A 40 -5.83 -16.31 0.44
CA GLU A 40 -5.93 -17.65 -0.13
C GLU A 40 -5.75 -17.70 -1.65
N ASN A 41 -6.14 -16.64 -2.37
CA ASN A 41 -5.98 -16.56 -3.82
C ASN A 41 -4.60 -16.02 -4.23
N LEU A 42 -3.90 -15.26 -3.39
CA LEU A 42 -2.63 -14.65 -3.74
C LEU A 42 -1.46 -15.64 -3.54
N GLU A 43 -1.41 -16.30 -2.38
CA GLU A 43 -0.39 -17.33 -2.11
C GLU A 43 -0.55 -18.52 -3.06
N ASN A 44 -1.78 -18.98 -3.29
CA ASN A 44 -2.05 -19.99 -4.31
C ASN A 44 -1.77 -19.48 -5.72
N ARG A 45 -1.93 -18.19 -6.05
CA ARG A 45 -1.53 -17.67 -7.37
C ARG A 45 -0.02 -17.58 -7.52
N ILE A 46 0.74 -17.36 -6.45
CA ILE A 46 2.19 -17.37 -6.45
C ILE A 46 2.70 -18.82 -6.55
N LYS A 47 2.11 -19.74 -5.78
CA LYS A 47 2.50 -21.16 -5.71
C LYS A 47 1.99 -22.02 -6.89
N ASN A 48 0.76 -21.81 -7.39
CA ASN A 48 0.09 -22.67 -8.37
C ASN A 48 0.11 -22.13 -9.81
N SER A 49 0.85 -21.07 -10.12
CA SER A 49 0.98 -20.67 -11.53
C SER A 49 2.04 -21.49 -12.24
N THR A 50 1.55 -22.41 -13.05
CA THR A 50 2.26 -23.21 -14.05
C THR A 50 3.07 -22.41 -15.10
N ASN A 51 2.99 -21.07 -15.11
CA ASN A 51 3.83 -20.18 -15.94
C ASN A 51 4.70 -19.29 -15.04
N LYS A 52 5.90 -19.75 -14.70
CA LYS A 52 6.89 -19.04 -13.86
C LYS A 52 7.39 -17.72 -14.49
N GLU A 53 7.42 -17.62 -15.83
CA GLU A 53 8.11 -16.53 -16.56
C GLU A 53 7.49 -15.13 -16.47
N ASN A 54 6.24 -14.96 -16.03
CA ASN A 54 5.51 -13.68 -16.14
C ASN A 54 5.15 -13.00 -14.80
N LYS A 55 5.74 -13.42 -13.68
CA LYS A 55 5.33 -12.93 -12.34
C LYS A 55 6.43 -12.39 -11.46
N PHE A 56 7.68 -12.73 -11.73
CA PHE A 56 8.82 -12.23 -10.98
C PHE A 56 9.71 -11.36 -11.88
N PRO A 57 10.35 -10.32 -11.33
CA PRO A 57 10.21 -9.85 -9.96
C PRO A 57 8.87 -9.11 -9.73
N PHE A 58 8.42 -8.99 -8.48
CA PHE A 58 7.15 -8.34 -8.14
C PHE A 58 7.18 -7.42 -6.92
N VAL A 59 6.22 -6.50 -6.88
CA VAL A 59 5.86 -5.68 -5.72
C VAL A 59 4.38 -5.89 -5.41
N ILE A 60 4.05 -6.22 -4.16
CA ILE A 60 2.66 -6.23 -3.65
C ILE A 60 2.52 -5.10 -2.63
N ILE A 61 1.46 -4.30 -2.79
CA ILE A 61 1.12 -3.22 -1.85
C ILE A 61 -0.27 -3.50 -1.29
N ARG A 62 -0.40 -3.57 0.04
CA ARG A 62 -1.70 -3.74 0.69
C ARG A 62 -1.77 -3.14 2.09
N PRO A 63 -2.93 -2.62 2.51
CA PRO A 63 -3.15 -2.28 3.91
C PRO A 63 -3.20 -3.57 4.75
N VAL A 64 -2.53 -3.59 5.90
CA VAL A 64 -2.59 -4.71 6.87
C VAL A 64 -3.35 -4.34 8.13
N LYS A 65 -3.32 -3.07 8.53
CA LYS A 65 -3.98 -2.58 9.74
C LYS A 65 -4.40 -1.14 9.54
N SER A 66 -5.57 -0.77 10.06
CA SER A 66 -5.97 0.64 10.17
C SER A 66 -6.53 0.92 11.55
N ILE A 67 -6.04 1.98 12.18
CA ILE A 67 -6.41 2.41 13.52
C ILE A 67 -6.94 3.84 13.41
N GLN A 68 -8.06 4.10 14.08
CA GLN A 68 -8.64 5.43 14.18
C GLN A 68 -8.76 5.81 15.65
N LYS A 69 -8.32 7.01 16.01
CA LYS A 69 -8.48 7.56 17.37
C LYS A 69 -9.19 8.92 17.26
N ALA A 70 -10.17 9.15 18.11
CA ALA A 70 -10.86 10.43 18.21
C ALA A 70 -10.53 11.09 19.56
N LYS A 71 -10.05 12.33 19.53
CA LYS A 71 -9.77 13.12 20.75
C LYS A 71 -10.00 14.60 20.46
N GLY A 72 -10.78 15.27 21.30
CA GLY A 72 -11.00 16.72 21.23
C GLY A 72 -11.63 17.23 19.93
N GLY A 73 -12.57 16.49 19.32
CA GLY A 73 -13.22 16.89 18.06
C GLY A 73 -12.43 16.60 16.78
N PHE A 74 -11.22 16.04 16.91
CA PHE A 74 -10.40 15.60 15.80
C PHE A 74 -10.37 14.07 15.71
N THR A 75 -10.27 13.55 14.49
CA THR A 75 -10.03 12.13 14.23
C THR A 75 -8.64 11.98 13.62
N THR A 76 -7.76 11.23 14.27
CA THR A 76 -6.50 10.79 13.66
C THR A 76 -6.67 9.39 13.12
N LYS A 77 -6.10 9.13 11.93
CA LYS A 77 -6.12 7.81 11.33
C LYS A 77 -4.71 7.38 10.96
N VAL A 78 -4.37 6.17 11.37
CA VAL A 78 -3.11 5.51 11.06
C VAL A 78 -3.43 4.28 10.23
N ALA A 79 -2.65 4.03 9.18
CA ALA A 79 -2.77 2.82 8.38
C ALA A 79 -1.39 2.21 8.14
N THR A 80 -1.22 0.95 8.53
CA THR A 80 -0.02 0.17 8.25
C THR A 80 -0.21 -0.52 6.90
N PHE A 81 0.77 -0.35 6.02
CA PHE A 81 0.84 -0.99 4.71
C PHE A 81 1.99 -2.00 4.68
N LEU A 82 1.73 -3.15 4.06
CA LEU A 82 2.76 -4.07 3.63
C LEU A 82 3.17 -3.75 2.20
N ILE A 83 4.47 -3.57 1.98
CA ILE A 83 5.13 -3.59 0.68
C ILE A 83 5.95 -4.88 0.66
N ARG A 84 5.56 -5.83 -0.19
CA ARG A 84 6.26 -7.10 -0.34
C ARG A 84 6.98 -7.14 -1.68
N LEU A 85 8.27 -7.39 -1.63
CA LEU A 85 9.15 -7.54 -2.78
C LEU A 85 9.43 -9.03 -2.97
N GLY A 86 9.40 -9.50 -4.22
CA GLY A 86 9.74 -10.89 -4.54
C GLY A 86 10.61 -10.98 -5.78
N THR A 87 11.64 -11.82 -5.74
CA THR A 87 12.49 -12.16 -6.89
C THR A 87 12.77 -13.66 -6.95
N GLU A 88 13.19 -14.15 -8.12
CA GLU A 88 13.61 -15.54 -8.31
C GLU A 88 14.96 -15.77 -7.63
N ASN A 89 15.12 -16.93 -7.01
CA ASN A 89 16.37 -17.37 -6.41
C ASN A 89 17.25 -18.06 -7.46
N LYS A 90 17.93 -17.25 -8.29
CA LYS A 90 18.88 -17.75 -9.31
C LYS A 90 20.27 -17.98 -8.75
N ASP A 91 20.70 -17.07 -7.89
CA ASP A 91 21.90 -17.17 -7.07
C ASP A 91 21.46 -16.92 -5.63
N TYR A 92 21.83 -17.85 -4.74
CA TYR A 92 21.31 -17.87 -3.37
C TYR A 92 21.77 -16.65 -2.57
N GLU A 93 23.06 -16.34 -2.60
CA GLU A 93 23.60 -15.25 -1.78
C GLU A 93 23.31 -13.90 -2.45
N GLU A 94 23.58 -13.79 -3.74
CA GLU A 94 23.37 -12.54 -4.49
C GLU A 94 21.89 -12.16 -4.57
N GLY A 95 20.99 -13.14 -4.73
CA GLY A 95 19.55 -12.88 -4.77
C GLY A 95 18.99 -12.34 -3.45
N PHE A 96 19.55 -12.80 -2.31
CA PHE A 96 19.20 -12.25 -1.00
C PHE A 96 19.67 -10.79 -0.87
N TYR A 97 20.93 -10.50 -1.18
CA TYR A 97 21.45 -9.15 -1.08
C TYR A 97 20.82 -8.18 -2.08
N GLU A 98 20.42 -8.66 -3.27
CA GLU A 98 19.65 -7.88 -4.24
C GLU A 98 18.31 -7.43 -3.63
N ILE A 99 17.51 -8.37 -3.13
CA ILE A 99 16.17 -8.02 -2.63
C ILE A 99 16.23 -7.19 -1.34
N ALA A 100 17.19 -7.49 -0.45
CA ALA A 100 17.43 -6.72 0.76
C ALA A 100 17.93 -5.30 0.43
N GLY A 101 18.82 -5.17 -0.57
CA GLY A 101 19.31 -3.87 -1.04
C GLY A 101 18.20 -2.99 -1.64
N ILE A 102 17.28 -3.59 -2.40
CA ILE A 102 16.09 -2.88 -2.90
C ILE A 102 15.20 -2.42 -1.74
N ALA A 103 15.01 -3.26 -0.73
CA ALA A 103 14.22 -2.92 0.45
C ALA A 103 14.83 -1.74 1.23
N GLU A 104 16.13 -1.80 1.51
CA GLU A 104 16.89 -0.72 2.17
C GLU A 104 16.84 0.58 1.37
N TYR A 105 16.97 0.50 0.04
CA TYR A 105 16.82 1.67 -0.82
C TYR A 105 15.43 2.30 -0.71
N LEU A 106 14.36 1.49 -0.71
CA LEU A 106 13.00 2.01 -0.53
C LEU A 106 12.81 2.67 0.83
N ILE A 107 13.35 2.10 1.90
CA ILE A 107 13.30 2.70 3.24
C ILE A 107 14.02 4.05 3.25
N ALA A 108 15.21 4.14 2.65
CA ALA A 108 15.94 5.39 2.52
C ALA A 108 15.16 6.42 1.68
N TYR A 109 14.53 5.98 0.59
CA TYR A 109 13.66 6.82 -0.25
C TYR A 109 12.49 7.38 0.55
N PHE A 110 11.77 6.54 1.29
CA PHE A 110 10.64 6.96 2.12
C PHE A 110 11.05 7.80 3.32
N THR A 111 12.26 7.61 3.84
CA THR A 111 12.82 8.49 4.87
C THR A 111 13.06 9.89 4.32
N LYS A 112 13.63 9.99 3.11
CA LYS A 112 13.87 11.27 2.42
C LYS A 112 12.58 11.95 1.97
N TYR A 113 11.62 11.17 1.47
CA TYR A 113 10.33 11.63 0.94
C TYR A 113 9.18 11.16 1.85
N SER A 114 9.26 11.52 3.13
CA SER A 114 8.37 11.04 4.19
C SER A 114 6.96 11.61 4.17
N SER A 115 6.56 12.32 3.11
CA SER A 115 5.19 12.82 2.97
C SER A 115 4.77 12.93 1.51
N ALA A 116 3.49 12.64 1.27
CA ALA A 116 2.78 13.02 0.06
C ALA A 116 1.78 14.12 0.44
N THR A 117 1.73 15.20 -0.34
CA THR A 117 0.82 16.34 -0.06
C THR A 117 -0.18 16.56 -1.19
N GLN A 118 -1.43 16.88 -0.81
CA GLN A 118 -2.60 16.94 -1.71
C GLN A 118 -2.39 17.77 -2.97
N LYS A 119 -1.61 18.86 -2.89
CA LYS A 119 -1.36 19.78 -4.02
C LYS A 119 -0.43 19.21 -5.09
N LYS A 120 0.45 18.27 -4.73
CA LYS A 120 1.47 17.73 -5.65
C LYS A 120 1.13 16.33 -6.13
N ASP A 121 0.52 15.52 -5.26
CA ASP A 121 0.27 14.11 -5.52
C ASP A 121 -1.22 13.71 -5.46
N GLY A 122 -2.14 14.62 -5.11
CA GLY A 122 -3.58 14.33 -4.99
C GLY A 122 -3.99 13.60 -3.70
N PHE A 123 -3.04 13.36 -2.80
CA PHE A 123 -3.17 12.62 -1.54
C PHE A 123 -2.40 13.32 -0.42
N SER A 124 -2.85 13.18 0.83
CA SER A 124 -2.12 13.68 1.98
C SER A 124 -1.84 12.51 2.93
N TYR A 125 -0.58 12.15 3.11
CA TYR A 125 -0.11 11.28 4.19
C TYR A 125 1.30 11.69 4.59
N SER A 126 1.68 11.39 5.83
CA SER A 126 3.08 11.33 6.24
C SER A 126 3.44 9.93 6.68
N ILE A 127 4.69 9.56 6.49
CA ILE A 127 5.25 8.29 6.93
C ILE A 127 5.70 8.45 8.37
N ASP A 128 5.33 7.50 9.20
CA ASP A 128 5.80 7.40 10.56
C ASP A 128 7.19 6.75 10.56
N LEU A 129 8.23 7.58 10.62
CA LEU A 129 9.62 7.13 10.53
C LEU A 129 10.08 6.32 11.75
N GLU A 130 9.35 6.38 12.86
CA GLU A 130 9.63 5.53 14.04
C GLU A 130 9.11 4.10 13.85
N ASN A 131 8.20 3.89 12.88
CA ASN A 131 7.49 2.63 12.68
C ASN A 131 7.62 2.15 11.22
N ILE A 132 8.87 1.95 10.80
CA ILE A 132 9.22 1.24 9.57
C ILE A 132 9.94 -0.05 9.98
N GLU A 133 9.40 -1.18 9.58
CA GLU A 133 10.00 -2.50 9.81
C GLU A 133 10.26 -3.18 8.48
N SER A 134 11.38 -3.87 8.34
CA SER A 134 11.70 -4.65 7.14
C SER A 134 12.34 -5.97 7.53
N TYR A 135 11.96 -7.06 6.86
CA TYR A 135 12.42 -8.40 7.20
C TYR A 135 12.27 -9.37 6.04
N LEU A 136 13.10 -10.42 6.06
CA LEU A 136 12.95 -11.56 5.17
C LEU A 136 11.68 -12.33 5.54
N ASN A 137 10.82 -12.60 4.57
CA ASN A 137 9.64 -13.43 4.79
C ASN A 137 10.03 -14.91 4.67
N GLU A 138 10.36 -15.54 5.79
CA GLU A 138 10.82 -16.94 5.84
C GLU A 138 9.74 -17.97 5.45
N GLU A 139 8.45 -17.65 5.57
CA GLU A 139 7.37 -18.58 5.23
C GLU A 139 7.18 -18.75 3.71
N ILE A 140 7.52 -17.72 2.95
CA ILE A 140 7.36 -17.67 1.49
C ILE A 140 8.72 -17.81 0.79
N THR A 141 9.78 -17.32 1.43
CA THR A 141 11.15 -17.55 0.99
C THR A 141 11.49 -19.03 1.16
N GLY A 142 11.95 -19.67 0.10
CA GLY A 142 12.33 -21.08 0.16
C GLY A 142 12.47 -21.71 -1.22
N GLY A 143 13.61 -22.36 -1.45
CA GLY A 143 13.95 -22.99 -2.72
C GLY A 143 14.11 -21.97 -3.85
N ASP A 144 13.01 -21.65 -4.53
CA ASP A 144 12.96 -20.96 -5.82
C ASP A 144 12.87 -19.42 -5.73
N TYR A 145 12.61 -18.85 -4.55
CA TYR A 145 12.29 -17.41 -4.41
C TYR A 145 12.87 -16.75 -3.16
N TRP A 146 13.19 -15.46 -3.29
CA TRP A 146 13.48 -14.54 -2.21
C TRP A 146 12.34 -13.54 -2.04
N VAL A 147 11.82 -13.41 -0.82
CA VAL A 147 10.72 -12.49 -0.52
C VAL A 147 11.05 -11.64 0.70
N TYR A 148 10.98 -10.33 0.52
CA TYR A 148 11.30 -9.35 1.56
C TYR A 148 10.09 -8.45 1.81
N ASP A 149 9.71 -8.30 3.07
CA ASP A 149 8.56 -7.52 3.50
C ASP A 149 9.03 -6.20 4.12
N ILE A 150 8.30 -5.12 3.83
CA ILE A 150 8.42 -3.81 4.47
C ILE A 150 7.05 -3.44 5.02
N LEU A 151 6.97 -3.22 6.33
CA LEU A 151 5.81 -2.64 6.99
C LEU A 151 6.05 -1.15 7.17
N LEU A 152 5.12 -0.36 6.62
CA LEU A 152 5.20 1.09 6.61
C LEU A 152 3.94 1.68 7.18
N GLN A 153 4.09 2.48 8.24
CA GLN A 153 2.97 3.16 8.89
C GLN A 153 2.73 4.55 8.29
N LEU A 154 1.49 4.79 7.84
CA LEU A 154 1.03 6.06 7.32
C LEU A 154 0.17 6.80 8.34
N ASN A 155 0.56 8.02 8.65
CA ASN A 155 -0.27 9.02 9.30
C ASN A 155 -1.15 9.69 8.24
N ILE A 156 -2.47 9.45 8.35
CA ILE A 156 -3.46 10.05 7.47
C ILE A 156 -3.99 11.31 8.18
N PRO A 157 -3.91 12.50 7.53
CA PRO A 157 -4.26 13.75 8.16
C PRO A 157 -5.67 13.73 8.72
N SER A 158 -5.80 14.39 9.87
CA SER A 158 -7.04 14.47 10.60
C SER A 158 -8.11 15.20 9.80
N VAL A 159 -9.24 14.56 9.59
CA VAL A 159 -10.45 15.22 9.09
C VAL A 159 -11.34 15.61 10.28
N PRO A 160 -11.97 16.80 10.27
CA PRO A 160 -12.98 17.16 11.26
C PRO A 160 -14.07 16.08 11.33
N HIS A 161 -14.63 15.82 12.52
CA HIS A 161 -15.73 14.85 12.66
C HIS A 161 -16.89 15.14 11.69
N THR A 162 -17.14 16.42 11.40
CA THR A 162 -18.16 16.89 10.45
C THR A 162 -17.89 16.49 9.00
N ALA A 163 -16.64 16.28 8.59
CA ALA A 163 -16.32 15.86 7.23
C ALA A 163 -16.85 14.44 6.93
N TYR A 164 -16.90 13.57 7.94
CA TYR A 164 -17.51 12.25 7.81
C TYR A 164 -19.04 12.32 7.77
N LEU A 165 -19.64 13.31 8.44
CA LEU A 165 -21.09 13.53 8.43
C LEU A 165 -21.56 14.10 7.08
N GLU A 166 -20.86 15.09 6.52
CA GLU A 166 -21.17 15.64 5.21
C GLU A 166 -21.02 14.60 4.07
N GLU A 167 -20.09 13.64 4.19
CA GLU A 167 -19.97 12.52 3.24
C GLU A 167 -21.11 11.48 3.38
N SER A 168 -21.67 11.35 4.59
CA SER A 168 -22.82 10.48 4.86
C SER A 168 -24.14 11.09 4.37
N GLU A 169 -24.34 12.40 4.55
CA GLU A 169 -25.54 13.12 4.09
C GLU A 169 -25.60 13.26 2.56
N LYS A 170 -24.45 13.42 1.88
CA LYS A 170 -24.41 13.48 0.41
C LYS A 170 -24.71 12.16 -0.32
N GLY A 171 -24.76 11.03 0.38
CA GLY A 171 -25.14 9.74 -0.21
C GLY A 171 -26.50 9.20 0.22
N ILE A 172 -27.24 9.96 1.01
CA ILE A 172 -28.69 9.79 1.10
C ILE A 172 -29.23 10.79 0.09
N SER A 173 -29.33 10.36 -1.17
CA SER A 173 -30.27 11.03 -2.07
C SER A 173 -31.60 11.06 -1.33
N LYS A 174 -32.06 12.25 -0.95
CA LYS A 174 -33.48 12.50 -0.78
C LYS A 174 -34.10 12.21 -2.14
N GLU A 175 -34.41 10.95 -2.41
CA GLU A 175 -35.51 10.65 -3.31
C GLU A 175 -36.65 11.51 -2.79
N LYS A 176 -37.01 12.50 -3.61
CA LYS A 176 -38.19 13.30 -3.35
C LYS A 176 -39.31 12.30 -3.15
N GLU A 177 -39.88 12.26 -1.95
CA GLU A 177 -41.24 11.79 -1.77
C GLU A 177 -42.09 12.61 -2.73
N GLU A 178 -42.38 12.01 -3.88
CA GLU A 178 -43.36 12.50 -4.83
C GLU A 178 -44.69 12.38 -4.10
N LYS A 179 -45.14 13.51 -3.55
CA LYS A 179 -46.48 13.66 -2.99
C LYS A 179 -47.46 13.33 -4.09
N TRP A 180 -48.10 12.18 -3.98
CA TRP A 180 -49.40 11.96 -4.60
C TRP A 180 -50.39 12.85 -3.84
N GLN A 181 -50.71 14.00 -4.43
CA GLN A 181 -51.92 14.75 -4.08
C GLN A 181 -52.97 14.43 -5.14
N ASP A 182 -54.00 13.72 -4.66
CA ASP A 182 -55.39 13.55 -5.12
C ASP A 182 -55.68 13.48 -6.63
#